data_AF-M7MCA6-F1
#
_entry.id   AF-M7MCA6-F1
#
_cell.length_a   1.000
_cell.length_b   1.000
_cell.length_c   1.000
_cell.angle_alpha   90.00
_cell.angle_beta   90.00
_cell.angle_gamma   90.00
#
_symmetry.space_group_name_H-M   'P 1'
#
loop_
_entity.id
_entity.type
_entity.pdbx_description
1 polymer ?
#
loop_
_entity_poly.entity_id
_entity_poly.type
_entity_poly.pdbx_seq_one_letter_code
_entity_poly.pdbx_strand_id
1 'polypeptide(L)'
;MKKNIFPILAIGLMTYSCNAQQKTSEFKTETEKWKKELLASGEVGNPCREDNDWQKWQEENPKAYFGLQEIQSSESDFNSDGIRDGLFYFPAENCVGGNGTGSDFGMLVYSNDGQFLTNKNITQTIENGIKTELAKIDINDVYKIYIHYKGLGKTIIGEYFAWSEDDANCCPSGTGTFEYSPTELTTEIKNKAE
;
A
#
# COMPACT_ATOMS: atom_id res chain seq x y z
N MET A 1 -46.24 -47.61 25.24
CA MET A 1 -44.78 -47.39 25.30
C MET A 1 -44.22 -47.79 23.95
N LYS A 2 -43.51 -47.03 23.10
CA LYS A 2 -42.82 -45.73 23.05
C LYS A 2 -42.86 -45.31 21.54
N LYS A 3 -43.35 -44.13 21.11
CA LYS A 3 -42.61 -42.89 20.73
C LYS A 3 -41.10 -43.12 20.47
N ASN A 4 -40.43 -42.69 19.41
CA ASN A 4 -40.62 -41.61 18.43
C ASN A 4 -39.72 -41.89 17.22
N ILE A 5 -40.12 -41.39 16.06
CA ILE A 5 -39.33 -41.26 14.83
C ILE A 5 -38.47 -39.99 14.96
N PHE A 6 -37.16 -40.09 14.70
CA PHE A 6 -36.29 -38.93 14.45
C PHE A 6 -35.56 -39.14 13.12
N PRO A 7 -35.82 -38.34 12.08
CA PRO A 7 -34.85 -38.10 11.03
C PRO A 7 -34.04 -36.86 11.43
N ILE A 8 -32.75 -37.04 11.66
CA ILE A 8 -31.83 -35.90 11.84
C ILE A 8 -31.60 -35.30 10.44
N LEU A 9 -32.20 -34.13 10.21
CA LEU A 9 -31.83 -33.24 9.12
C LEU A 9 -30.38 -32.79 9.32
N ALA A 10 -29.48 -33.27 8.46
CA ALA A 10 -28.19 -32.63 8.24
C ALA A 10 -28.37 -31.59 7.13
N ILE A 11 -28.81 -30.38 7.50
CA ILE A 11 -28.68 -29.19 6.64
C ILE A 11 -27.84 -28.19 7.40
N GLY A 12 -26.67 -27.89 6.86
CA GLY A 12 -25.85 -26.79 7.34
C GLY A 12 -24.38 -27.08 7.13
N LEU A 13 -23.87 -26.78 5.94
CA LEU A 13 -22.47 -26.43 5.65
C LEU A 13 -22.30 -26.20 4.13
N MET A 14 -22.95 -25.17 3.56
CA MET A 14 -22.66 -24.71 2.18
C MET A 14 -22.92 -23.21 1.97
N THR A 15 -22.49 -22.33 2.89
CA THR A 15 -22.63 -20.87 2.67
C THR A 15 -21.32 -20.08 2.74
N TYR A 16 -20.20 -20.68 3.16
CA TYR A 16 -18.94 -19.93 3.30
C TYR A 16 -18.09 -19.87 2.01
N SER A 17 -18.33 -20.75 1.04
CA SER A 17 -17.44 -20.83 -0.15
C SER A 17 -17.69 -19.73 -1.19
N CYS A 18 -18.91 -19.18 -1.31
CA CYS A 18 -19.20 -18.15 -2.31
C CYS A 18 -18.60 -16.77 -1.95
N ASN A 19 -18.60 -16.40 -0.67
CA ASN A 19 -18.16 -15.06 -0.25
C ASN A 19 -16.65 -14.84 -0.40
N ALA A 20 -15.81 -15.86 -0.15
CA ALA A 20 -14.37 -15.73 -0.31
C ALA A 20 -13.96 -15.60 -1.79
N GLN A 21 -14.59 -16.38 -2.68
CA GLN A 21 -14.29 -16.39 -4.11
C GLN A 21 -14.72 -15.09 -4.81
N GLN A 22 -15.83 -14.48 -4.38
CA GLN A 22 -16.27 -13.18 -4.87
C GLN A 22 -15.29 -12.06 -4.50
N LYS A 23 -14.79 -12.05 -3.25
CA LYS A 23 -13.85 -11.02 -2.75
C LYS A 23 -12.49 -11.04 -3.47
N THR A 24 -11.91 -12.22 -3.70
CA THR A 24 -10.67 -12.34 -4.50
C THR A 24 -10.83 -11.78 -5.92
N SER A 25 -12.03 -11.90 -6.50
CA SER A 25 -12.33 -11.33 -7.82
C SER A 25 -12.37 -9.80 -7.81
N GLU A 26 -12.85 -9.18 -6.74
CA GLU A 26 -12.93 -7.72 -6.61
C GLU A 26 -11.55 -7.09 -6.46
N PHE A 27 -10.69 -7.63 -5.58
CA PHE A 27 -9.30 -7.17 -5.42
C PHE A 27 -8.48 -7.26 -6.71
N LYS A 28 -8.60 -8.37 -7.45
CA LYS A 28 -7.93 -8.51 -8.73
C LYS A 28 -8.41 -7.46 -9.74
N THR A 29 -9.72 -7.19 -9.77
CA THR A 29 -10.31 -6.21 -10.67
C THR A 29 -9.82 -4.79 -10.36
N GLU A 30 -9.82 -4.39 -9.09
CA GLU A 30 -9.35 -3.07 -8.68
C GLU A 30 -7.84 -2.91 -8.89
N THR A 31 -7.05 -3.96 -8.66
CA THR A 31 -5.59 -3.93 -8.90
C THR A 31 -5.27 -3.78 -10.39
N GLU A 32 -5.95 -4.51 -11.27
CA GLU A 32 -5.78 -4.37 -12.73
C GLU A 32 -6.21 -2.99 -13.24
N LYS A 33 -7.27 -2.43 -12.66
CA LYS A 33 -7.73 -1.08 -12.97
C LYS A 33 -6.68 -0.04 -12.53
N TRP A 34 -6.17 -0.14 -11.31
CA TRP A 34 -5.15 0.76 -10.78
C TRP A 34 -3.87 0.74 -11.62
N LYS A 35 -3.39 -0.45 -12.00
CA LYS A 35 -2.25 -0.61 -12.92
C LYS A 35 -2.44 0.15 -14.23
N LYS A 36 -3.62 0.05 -14.85
CA LYS A 36 -3.91 0.75 -16.11
C LYS A 36 -3.96 2.26 -15.92
N GLU A 37 -4.51 2.73 -14.82
CA GLU A 37 -4.57 4.16 -14.49
C GLU A 37 -3.18 4.74 -14.29
N LEU A 38 -2.30 4.08 -13.53
CA LEU A 38 -0.92 4.50 -13.31
C LEU A 38 -0.13 4.64 -14.61
N LEU A 39 -0.25 3.66 -15.51
CA LEU A 39 0.38 3.68 -16.82
C LEU A 39 -0.19 4.79 -17.72
N ALA A 40 -1.52 4.99 -17.67
CA ALA A 40 -2.18 6.00 -18.49
C ALA A 40 -1.91 7.43 -18.01
N SER A 41 -1.78 7.65 -16.69
CA SER A 41 -1.41 8.96 -16.12
C SER A 41 0.05 9.29 -16.37
N GLY A 42 0.91 8.27 -16.47
CA GLY A 42 2.35 8.41 -16.56
C GLY A 42 3.04 8.55 -15.21
N GLU A 43 2.33 8.32 -14.10
CA GLU A 43 2.92 8.22 -12.77
C GLU A 43 3.99 7.12 -12.72
N VAL A 44 3.76 6.03 -13.45
CA VAL A 44 4.75 4.99 -13.74
C VAL A 44 4.75 4.68 -15.23
N GLY A 45 5.89 4.19 -15.71
CA GLY A 45 6.03 3.62 -17.05
C GLY A 45 5.86 2.11 -17.03
N ASN A 46 6.08 1.51 -18.18
CA ASN A 46 6.26 0.06 -18.30
C ASN A 46 7.41 -0.42 -17.37
N PRO A 47 7.48 -1.71 -17.01
CA PRO A 47 8.61 -2.24 -16.24
C PRO A 47 9.96 -1.83 -16.84
N CYS A 48 11.00 -1.69 -16.00
CA CYS A 48 12.34 -1.38 -16.48
C CYS A 48 12.79 -2.42 -17.51
N ARG A 49 13.59 -1.98 -18.50
CA ARG A 49 14.07 -2.89 -19.55
C ARG A 49 15.14 -3.82 -18.99
N GLU A 50 15.07 -5.10 -19.36
CA GLU A 50 16.07 -6.10 -18.99
C GLU A 50 17.47 -5.80 -19.56
N ASP A 51 17.54 -5.07 -20.68
CA ASP A 51 18.80 -4.65 -21.31
C ASP A 51 19.45 -3.42 -20.66
N ASN A 52 18.80 -2.84 -19.63
CA ASN A 52 19.22 -1.63 -18.91
C ASN A 52 19.41 -0.38 -19.81
N ASP A 53 18.82 -0.36 -21.01
CA ASP A 53 18.83 0.82 -21.89
C ASP A 53 17.83 1.86 -21.39
N TRP A 54 18.23 2.60 -20.35
CA TRP A 54 17.39 3.61 -19.70
C TRP A 54 17.01 4.76 -20.63
N GLN A 55 17.86 5.08 -21.63
CA GLN A 55 17.57 6.15 -22.61
C GLN A 55 16.38 5.75 -23.47
N LYS A 56 16.41 4.54 -23.99
CA LYS A 56 15.29 3.99 -24.76
C LYS A 56 14.03 3.81 -23.91
N TRP A 57 14.17 3.36 -22.66
CA TRP A 57 13.02 3.27 -21.76
C TRP A 57 12.37 4.65 -21.53
N GLN A 58 13.18 5.70 -21.38
CA GLN A 58 12.68 7.06 -21.20
C GLN A 58 11.98 7.60 -22.46
N GLU A 59 12.46 7.26 -23.65
CA GLU A 59 11.77 7.57 -24.91
C GLU A 59 10.40 6.86 -25.02
N GLU A 60 10.33 5.61 -24.56
CA GLU A 60 9.10 4.80 -24.52
C GLU A 60 8.12 5.29 -23.43
N ASN A 61 8.62 5.90 -22.34
CA ASN A 61 7.85 6.32 -21.17
C ASN A 61 8.15 7.78 -20.77
N PRO A 62 7.90 8.78 -21.65
CA PRO A 62 8.46 10.14 -21.53
C PRO A 62 7.94 10.96 -20.34
N LYS A 63 6.89 10.49 -19.66
CA LYS A 63 6.29 11.14 -18.48
C LYS A 63 6.68 10.48 -17.16
N ALA A 64 7.29 9.30 -17.22
CA ALA A 64 7.54 8.48 -16.06
C ALA A 64 9.02 8.50 -15.67
N TYR A 65 9.23 8.35 -14.37
CA TYR A 65 10.56 8.17 -13.78
C TYR A 65 10.74 6.73 -13.26
N PHE A 66 9.66 6.14 -12.74
CA PHE A 66 9.65 4.80 -12.17
C PHE A 66 8.95 3.80 -13.09
N GLY A 67 9.44 2.56 -13.09
CA GLY A 67 8.80 1.44 -13.77
C GLY A 67 7.80 0.74 -12.88
N LEU A 68 6.69 0.32 -13.48
CA LEU A 68 5.72 -0.54 -12.80
C LEU A 68 6.36 -1.89 -12.45
N GLN A 69 6.25 -2.28 -11.19
CA GLN A 69 6.73 -3.55 -10.68
C GLN A 69 5.59 -4.55 -10.43
N GLU A 70 5.96 -5.77 -10.04
CA GLU A 70 4.98 -6.74 -9.55
C GLU A 70 4.27 -6.19 -8.30
N ILE A 71 2.93 -6.17 -8.35
CA ILE A 71 2.11 -5.68 -7.25
C ILE A 71 2.06 -6.76 -6.17
N GLN A 72 2.57 -6.41 -4.99
CA GLN A 72 2.45 -7.18 -3.78
C GLN A 72 1.11 -6.87 -3.11
N SER A 73 0.60 -7.81 -2.32
CA SER A 73 -0.61 -7.61 -1.52
C SER A 73 -0.44 -8.07 -0.09
N SER A 74 -1.13 -7.38 0.82
CA SER A 74 -1.28 -7.76 2.22
C SER A 74 -2.73 -7.56 2.62
N GLU A 75 -3.39 -8.61 3.07
CA GLU A 75 -4.82 -8.61 3.39
C GLU A 75 -5.05 -8.80 4.89
N SER A 76 -5.99 -8.03 5.46
CA SER A 76 -6.44 -8.18 6.85
C SER A 76 -7.87 -7.67 6.98
N ASP A 77 -8.61 -8.16 7.97
CA ASP A 77 -9.86 -7.54 8.40
C ASP A 77 -9.50 -6.51 9.49
N PHE A 78 -9.13 -5.29 9.07
CA PHE A 78 -8.59 -4.31 10.00
C PHE A 78 -9.69 -3.63 10.81
N ASN A 79 -10.86 -3.44 10.23
CA ASN A 79 -12.01 -2.80 10.88
C ASN A 79 -12.86 -3.78 11.73
N SER A 80 -12.58 -5.09 11.68
CA SER A 80 -13.31 -6.14 12.41
C SER A 80 -14.77 -6.31 11.99
N ASP A 81 -15.12 -6.00 10.74
CA ASP A 81 -16.49 -6.18 10.22
C ASP A 81 -16.72 -7.59 9.60
N GLY A 82 -15.70 -8.45 9.60
CA GLY A 82 -15.74 -9.79 9.02
C GLY A 82 -15.48 -9.82 7.51
N ILE A 83 -15.13 -8.69 6.90
CA ILE A 83 -14.72 -8.54 5.51
C ILE A 83 -13.21 -8.29 5.48
N ARG A 84 -12.52 -8.92 4.51
CA ARG A 84 -11.10 -8.66 4.33
C ARG A 84 -10.93 -7.38 3.55
N ASP A 85 -9.95 -6.61 3.98
CA ASP A 85 -9.40 -5.44 3.31
C ASP A 85 -8.03 -5.81 2.72
N GLY A 86 -7.53 -5.00 1.79
CA GLY A 86 -6.29 -5.25 1.07
C GLY A 86 -5.46 -3.99 0.87
N LEU A 87 -4.18 -4.07 1.25
CA LEU A 87 -3.15 -3.14 0.84
C LEU A 87 -2.40 -3.74 -0.36
N PHE A 88 -2.38 -3.01 -1.47
CA PHE A 88 -1.68 -3.36 -2.69
C PHE A 88 -0.56 -2.36 -2.92
N TYR A 89 0.66 -2.84 -3.14
CA TYR A 89 1.81 -1.94 -3.24
C TYR A 89 2.95 -2.53 -4.05
N PHE A 90 3.84 -1.67 -4.52
CA PHE A 90 5.07 -2.06 -5.19
C PHE A 90 6.15 -0.98 -5.02
N PRO A 91 7.44 -1.36 -5.03
CA PRO A 91 8.53 -0.42 -4.84
C PRO A 91 8.70 0.52 -6.04
N ALA A 92 9.13 1.75 -5.78
CA ALA A 92 9.52 2.68 -6.82
C ALA A 92 10.88 2.28 -7.42
N GLU A 93 10.88 1.68 -8.62
CA GLU A 93 12.11 1.29 -9.32
C GLU A 93 12.50 2.32 -10.38
N ASN A 94 13.66 2.94 -10.23
CA ASN A 94 14.17 3.95 -11.17
C ASN A 94 14.61 3.32 -12.49
N CYS A 95 13.98 3.72 -13.60
CA CYS A 95 14.32 3.23 -14.93
C CYS A 95 15.03 4.26 -15.84
N VAL A 96 15.32 5.48 -15.35
CA VAL A 96 15.86 6.58 -16.18
C VAL A 96 17.34 6.90 -15.90
N GLY A 97 18.08 5.93 -15.36
CA GLY A 97 19.47 6.11 -14.97
C GLY A 97 19.65 6.91 -13.67
N GLY A 98 20.80 6.76 -13.03
CA GLY A 98 21.11 7.38 -11.74
C GLY A 98 20.51 6.66 -10.54
N ASN A 99 20.53 7.32 -9.38
CA ASN A 99 20.18 6.72 -8.08
C ASN A 99 18.89 7.31 -7.48
N GLY A 100 17.96 7.74 -8.34
CA GLY A 100 16.65 8.22 -7.88
C GLY A 100 15.92 7.14 -7.10
N THR A 101 15.35 7.52 -5.97
CA THR A 101 14.54 6.66 -5.10
C THR A 101 13.21 7.37 -4.84
N GLY A 102 12.21 6.60 -4.41
CA GLY A 102 10.87 7.10 -4.14
C GLY A 102 10.16 6.23 -3.12
N SER A 103 9.05 6.73 -2.60
CA SER A 103 8.13 5.91 -1.81
C SER A 103 7.54 4.78 -2.64
N ASP A 104 7.21 3.68 -1.97
CA ASP A 104 6.38 2.65 -2.55
C ASP A 104 5.03 3.24 -3.01
N PHE A 105 4.58 2.81 -4.18
CA PHE A 105 3.23 3.08 -4.65
C PHE A 105 2.28 2.20 -3.87
N GLY A 106 1.18 2.78 -3.35
CA GLY A 106 0.23 2.07 -2.52
C GLY A 106 -1.21 2.36 -2.90
N MET A 107 -2.07 1.35 -2.81
CA MET A 107 -3.51 1.44 -2.88
C MET A 107 -4.13 0.61 -1.75
N LEU A 108 -5.01 1.23 -0.97
CA LEU A 108 -5.80 0.54 0.05
C LEU A 108 -7.21 0.31 -0.47
N VAL A 109 -7.67 -0.94 -0.50
CA VAL A 109 -9.06 -1.32 -0.78
C VAL A 109 -9.64 -1.86 0.51
N TYR A 110 -10.73 -1.27 1.00
CA TYR A 110 -11.28 -1.63 2.29
C TYR A 110 -12.79 -1.55 2.32
N SER A 111 -13.37 -2.33 3.20
CA SER A 111 -14.79 -2.35 3.49
C SER A 111 -15.16 -1.26 4.49
N ASN A 112 -16.27 -0.58 4.23
CA ASN A 112 -16.90 0.31 5.19
C ASN A 112 -18.42 0.29 4.94
N ASP A 113 -19.19 0.04 5.99
CA ASP A 113 -20.66 -0.07 5.92
C ASP A 113 -21.15 -1.06 4.83
N GLY A 114 -20.41 -2.16 4.63
CA GLY A 114 -20.70 -3.19 3.64
C GLY A 114 -20.40 -2.80 2.18
N GLN A 115 -19.72 -1.68 1.95
CA GLN A 115 -19.25 -1.24 0.62
C GLN A 115 -17.73 -1.26 0.55
N PHE A 116 -17.17 -1.60 -0.61
CA PHE A 116 -15.74 -1.46 -0.86
C PHE A 116 -15.40 -0.03 -1.32
N LEU A 117 -14.42 0.55 -0.64
CA LEU A 117 -13.82 1.84 -0.92
C LEU A 117 -12.36 1.65 -1.32
N THR A 118 -11.86 2.55 -2.17
CA THR A 118 -10.49 2.50 -2.68
C THR A 118 -9.79 3.83 -2.39
N ASN A 119 -8.67 3.80 -1.68
CA ASN A 119 -7.77 4.93 -1.47
C ASN A 119 -6.44 4.71 -2.23
N LYS A 120 -6.27 5.44 -3.33
CA LYS A 120 -5.05 5.41 -4.17
C LYS A 120 -3.98 6.42 -3.72
N ASN A 121 -4.31 7.28 -2.75
CA ASN A 121 -3.42 8.30 -2.20
C ASN A 121 -2.91 7.91 -0.80
N ILE A 122 -2.94 6.62 -0.47
CA ILE A 122 -2.59 6.14 0.88
C ILE A 122 -1.12 6.43 1.21
N THR A 123 -0.20 6.32 0.24
CA THR A 123 1.21 6.70 0.40
C THR A 123 1.36 8.16 0.83
N GLN A 124 0.75 9.09 0.09
CA GLN A 124 0.80 10.52 0.41
C GLN A 124 0.13 10.84 1.77
N THR A 125 -0.94 10.13 2.11
CA THR A 125 -1.62 10.26 3.41
C THR A 125 -0.67 9.92 4.56
N ILE A 126 0.05 8.81 4.42
CA ILE A 126 1.02 8.33 5.41
C ILE A 126 2.23 9.28 5.49
N GLU A 127 2.77 9.73 4.36
CA GLU A 127 3.86 10.72 4.32
C GLU A 127 3.52 12.00 5.08
N ASN A 128 2.32 12.54 4.87
CA ASN A 128 1.85 13.73 5.59
C ASN A 128 1.69 13.49 7.10
N GLY A 129 1.23 12.29 7.48
CA GLY A 129 1.18 11.88 8.89
C GLY A 129 2.57 11.80 9.51
N ILE A 130 3.53 11.16 8.83
CA ILE A 130 4.94 11.09 9.28
C ILE A 130 5.52 12.49 9.44
N LYS A 131 5.31 13.39 8.47
CA LYS A 131 5.75 14.79 8.55
C LYS A 131 5.19 15.50 9.79
N THR A 132 3.92 15.23 10.11
CA THR A 132 3.26 15.78 11.30
C THR A 132 3.86 15.24 12.58
N GLU A 133 4.14 13.93 12.66
CA GLU A 133 4.77 13.33 13.83
C GLU A 133 6.22 13.77 14.03
N LEU A 134 7.00 13.94 12.95
CA LEU A 134 8.38 14.44 13.01
C LEU A 134 8.45 15.87 13.56
N ALA A 135 7.51 16.73 13.17
CA ALA A 135 7.45 18.10 13.70
C ALA A 135 7.23 18.15 15.22
N LYS A 136 6.60 17.13 15.83
CA LYS A 136 6.39 17.06 17.30
C LYS A 136 7.68 16.82 18.09
N ILE A 137 8.73 16.36 17.41
CA ILE A 137 10.06 16.11 17.99
C ILE A 137 11.12 17.03 17.40
N ASP A 138 10.70 18.22 16.94
CA ASP A 138 11.54 19.28 16.41
C ASP A 138 12.32 18.95 15.12
N ILE A 139 11.96 17.86 14.42
CA ILE A 139 12.42 17.60 13.05
C ILE A 139 11.46 18.32 12.09
N ASN A 140 11.78 19.57 11.81
CA ASN A 140 10.99 20.47 10.97
C ASN A 140 11.54 20.54 9.54
N ASP A 141 10.81 21.25 8.66
CA ASP A 141 11.25 21.52 7.27
C ASP A 141 11.57 20.26 6.45
N VAL A 142 10.86 19.17 6.75
CA VAL A 142 10.94 17.93 5.98
C VAL A 142 10.40 18.18 4.56
N TYR A 143 11.29 18.14 3.57
CA TYR A 143 10.97 18.38 2.17
C TYR A 143 10.73 17.08 1.38
N LYS A 144 11.20 15.95 1.90
CA LYS A 144 11.16 14.66 1.22
C LYS A 144 10.99 13.52 2.22
N ILE A 145 10.03 12.65 1.96
CA ILE A 145 9.81 11.41 2.72
C ILE A 145 9.73 10.27 1.71
N TYR A 146 10.41 9.17 2.02
CA TYR A 146 10.23 7.90 1.34
C TYR A 146 9.71 6.87 2.33
N ILE A 147 8.72 6.08 1.90
CA ILE A 147 8.22 4.96 2.68
C ILE A 147 8.37 3.64 1.94
N HIS A 148 8.59 2.57 2.71
CA HIS A 148 8.52 1.19 2.24
C HIS A 148 7.49 0.42 3.06
N TYR A 149 6.51 -0.19 2.40
CA TYR A 149 5.48 -0.96 3.08
C TYR A 149 6.03 -2.31 3.54
N LYS A 150 5.62 -2.73 4.73
CA LYS A 150 5.86 -4.08 5.27
C LYS A 150 4.59 -4.94 5.27
N GLY A 151 3.42 -4.31 5.27
CA GLY A 151 2.13 -5.00 5.14
C GLY A 151 1.00 -4.35 5.91
N LEU A 152 -0.11 -5.08 5.97
CA LEU A 152 -1.36 -4.69 6.59
C LEU A 152 -1.75 -5.72 7.67
N GLY A 153 -1.93 -5.23 8.89
CA GLY A 153 -2.62 -5.92 9.98
C GLY A 153 -3.84 -5.11 10.41
N LYS A 154 -3.95 -4.81 11.70
CA LYS A 154 -4.88 -3.76 12.17
C LYS A 154 -4.47 -2.35 11.74
N THR A 155 -3.18 -2.16 11.50
CA THR A 155 -2.57 -0.95 10.98
C THR A 155 -1.74 -1.29 9.73
N ILE A 156 -1.50 -0.28 8.89
CA ILE A 156 -0.49 -0.36 7.83
C ILE A 156 0.86 -0.07 8.47
N ILE A 157 1.83 -0.95 8.23
CA ILE A 157 3.17 -0.81 8.80
C ILE A 157 4.23 -0.70 7.71
N GLY A 158 5.31 0.01 8.03
CA GLY A 158 6.43 0.16 7.10
C GLY A 158 7.62 0.87 7.70
N GLU A 159 8.59 1.18 6.84
CA GLU A 159 9.76 2.00 7.16
C GLU A 159 9.62 3.37 6.49
N TYR A 160 10.23 4.39 7.10
CA TYR A 160 10.34 5.70 6.47
C TYR A 160 11.75 6.26 6.57
N PHE A 161 12.03 7.16 5.62
CA PHE A 161 13.24 7.94 5.50
C PHE A 161 12.82 9.37 5.18
N ALA A 162 13.25 10.34 5.96
CA ALA A 162 12.84 11.73 5.88
C ALA A 162 14.07 12.63 5.81
N TRP A 163 14.05 13.55 4.85
CA TRP A 163 15.08 14.55 4.66
C TRP A 163 14.54 15.94 5.00
N SER A 164 15.26 16.63 5.88
CA SER A 164 15.11 18.05 6.19
C SER A 164 15.92 18.88 5.19
N GLU A 165 15.61 20.17 5.00
CA GLU A 165 16.24 21.00 3.96
C GLU A 165 17.78 21.03 4.01
N ASP A 166 18.37 20.91 5.19
CA ASP A 166 19.82 20.91 5.40
C ASP A 166 20.49 19.55 5.14
N ASP A 167 19.71 18.50 4.89
CA ASP A 167 20.24 17.14 4.71
C ASP A 167 20.94 16.97 3.37
N ALA A 168 22.07 16.26 3.40
CA ALA A 168 22.66 15.74 2.18
C ALA A 168 21.72 14.69 1.55
N ASN A 169 21.64 14.66 0.21
CA ASN A 169 20.76 13.72 -0.49
C ASN A 169 20.98 12.23 -0.12
N CYS A 170 22.18 11.86 0.31
CA CYS A 170 22.52 10.49 0.75
C CYS A 170 21.90 10.09 2.09
N CYS A 171 21.54 11.08 2.91
CA CYS A 171 21.65 10.93 4.35
C CYS A 171 20.44 11.58 5.04
N PRO A 172 19.33 10.84 5.22
CA PRO A 172 18.12 11.34 5.88
C PRO A 172 18.35 11.59 7.38
N SER A 173 17.89 12.73 7.89
CA SER A 173 17.85 13.04 9.33
C SER A 173 16.79 12.24 10.10
N GLY A 174 15.68 11.89 9.47
CA GLY A 174 14.64 11.07 10.09
C GLY A 174 14.63 9.67 9.48
N THR A 175 14.90 8.63 10.27
CA THR A 175 14.69 7.25 9.83
C THR A 175 13.99 6.45 10.91
N GLY A 176 13.08 5.57 10.50
CA GLY A 176 12.29 4.83 11.48
C GLY A 176 11.28 3.89 10.86
N THR A 177 10.34 3.46 11.71
CA THR A 177 9.16 2.72 11.28
C THR A 177 7.92 3.55 11.54
N PHE A 178 6.90 3.37 10.70
CA PHE A 178 5.59 3.97 10.91
C PHE A 178 4.52 2.90 11.11
N GLU A 179 3.45 3.28 11.80
CA GLU A 179 2.18 2.57 11.86
C GLU A 179 1.07 3.57 11.51
N TYR A 180 0.21 3.23 10.55
CA TYR A 180 -0.95 4.05 10.18
C TYR A 180 -2.23 3.29 10.43
N SER A 181 -3.17 3.90 11.16
CA SER A 181 -4.49 3.34 11.44
C SER A 181 -5.51 3.84 10.41
N PRO A 182 -6.02 2.99 9.49
CA PRO A 182 -7.02 3.42 8.52
C PRO A 182 -8.38 3.74 9.15
N THR A 183 -8.66 3.22 10.35
CA THR A 183 -9.91 3.47 11.08
C THR A 183 -9.86 4.77 11.88
N GLU A 184 -8.71 5.07 12.49
CA GLU A 184 -8.55 6.27 13.32
C GLU A 184 -7.98 7.46 12.54
N LEU A 185 -7.45 7.21 11.34
CA LEU A 185 -6.77 8.19 10.48
C LEU A 185 -5.56 8.83 11.18
N THR A 186 -4.85 8.02 11.96
CA THR A 186 -3.68 8.42 12.76
C THR A 186 -2.42 7.74 12.24
N THR A 187 -1.30 8.46 12.35
CA THR A 187 0.04 7.94 12.08
C THR A 187 0.85 8.01 13.36
N GLU A 188 1.57 6.94 13.66
CA GLU A 188 2.58 6.90 14.71
C GLU A 188 3.95 6.58 14.09
N ILE A 189 5.02 7.15 14.64
CA ILE A 189 6.40 6.87 14.21
C ILE A 189 7.25 6.39 15.38
N LYS A 190 8.21 5.53 15.07
CA LYS A 190 9.29 5.14 15.97
C LYS A 190 10.61 5.41 15.26
N ASN A 191 11.29 6.49 15.65
CA ASN A 191 12.61 6.81 15.11
C ASN A 191 13.62 5.74 15.54
N LYS A 192 14.53 5.38 14.63
CA LYS A 192 15.75 4.66 15.01
C LYS A 192 16.60 5.64 15.80
N ALA A 193 16.87 5.32 17.07
CA ALA A 193 17.86 6.05 17.84
C ALA A 193 19.23 5.89 17.18
N GLU A 194 19.96 6.99 17.00
CA GLU A 194 21.38 6.99 16.63
C GLU A 194 22.27 6.40 17.73
#